data_AF-A0A3S2UTU3-F1
#
_entry.id   AF-A0A3S2UTU3-F1
#
_cell.length_a   1.000
_cell.length_b   1.000
_cell.length_c   1.000
_cell.angle_alpha   90.00
_cell.angle_beta   90.00
_cell.angle_gamma   90.00
#
_symmetry.space_group_name_H-M   'P 1'
#
loop_
_entity.id
_entity.type
_entity.pdbx_description
1 polymer ?
#
loop_
_entity_poly.entity_id
_entity_poly.type
_entity_poly.pdbx_seq_one_letter_code
_entity_poly.pdbx_strand_id
1 'polypeptide(L)'
;MATLEERLTKRFRKLPGVTADDIADWLSEATSESGLTEGTDTNTDNALLYLAFSIGCKSVALDAARYFSYGDGEENVDKTNIFENYMRLSLDAISKFNYYKSGGGSRTITPKRADDR
;
A
#
# COMPACT_ATOMS: atom_id res chain seq x y z
N MET A 1 3.95 -17.93 12.68
CA MET A 1 4.09 -16.53 12.22
C MET A 1 2.79 -16.15 11.53
N ALA A 2 2.31 -14.91 11.65
CA ALA A 2 1.09 -14.48 10.95
C ALA A 2 1.36 -14.41 9.44
N THR A 3 0.44 -14.94 8.62
CA THR A 3 0.57 -14.93 7.15
C THR A 3 0.47 -13.51 6.58
N LEU A 4 0.95 -13.28 5.35
CA LEU A 4 0.80 -11.98 4.68
C LEU A 4 -0.67 -11.55 4.57
N GLU A 5 -1.56 -12.49 4.28
CA GLU A 5 -3.02 -12.28 4.27
C GLU A 5 -3.54 -11.78 5.61
N GLU A 6 -3.21 -12.44 6.73
CA GLU A 6 -3.65 -12.00 8.06
C GLU A 6 -3.15 -10.58 8.39
N ARG A 7 -1.94 -10.24 7.96
CA ARG A 7 -1.35 -8.90 8.14
C ARG A 7 -2.08 -7.86 7.30
N LEU A 8 -2.45 -8.19 6.06
CA LEU A 8 -3.19 -7.29 5.18
C LEU A 8 -4.64 -7.12 5.66
N THR A 9 -5.31 -8.20 6.05
CA THR A 9 -6.64 -8.20 6.65
C THR A 9 -6.71 -7.33 7.90
N LYS A 10 -5.69 -7.38 8.77
CA LYS A 10 -5.62 -6.49 9.96
C LYS A 10 -5.55 -5.01 9.57
N ARG A 11 -4.91 -4.66 8.45
CA ARG A 11 -4.81 -3.26 7.98
C ARG A 11 -6.14 -2.76 7.40
N PHE A 12 -6.90 -3.61 6.72
CA PHE A 12 -8.20 -3.26 6.13
C PHE A 12 -9.40 -3.58 7.01
N ARG A 13 -9.21 -4.12 8.22
CA ARG A 13 -10.29 -4.60 9.12
C ARG A 13 -11.41 -3.59 9.39
N LYS A 14 -11.11 -2.30 9.40
CA LYS A 14 -12.08 -1.23 9.68
C LYS A 14 -12.74 -0.67 8.43
N LEU A 15 -12.41 -1.20 7.25
CA LEU A 15 -12.90 -0.70 5.98
C LEU A 15 -14.13 -1.51 5.55
N PRO A 16 -15.32 -0.88 5.47
CA PRO A 16 -16.51 -1.57 5.00
C PRO A 16 -16.40 -1.85 3.51
N GLY A 17 -16.76 -3.06 3.08
CA GLY A 17 -16.80 -3.45 1.66
C GLY A 17 -15.57 -4.21 1.14
N VAL A 18 -14.49 -4.34 1.93
CA VAL A 18 -13.35 -5.18 1.55
C VAL A 18 -13.61 -6.62 1.96
N THR A 19 -13.59 -7.53 0.99
CA THR A 19 -13.76 -8.96 1.18
C THR A 19 -12.41 -9.68 1.30
N ALA A 20 -12.43 -10.94 1.73
CA ALA A 20 -11.23 -11.77 1.74
C ALA A 20 -10.72 -12.07 0.32
N ASP A 21 -11.63 -12.13 -0.66
CA ASP A 21 -11.29 -12.36 -2.06
C ASP A 21 -10.51 -11.16 -2.62
N ASP A 22 -10.93 -9.93 -2.32
CA ASP A 22 -10.20 -8.71 -2.70
C ASP A 22 -8.75 -8.71 -2.15
N ILE A 23 -8.59 -9.17 -0.91
CA ILE A 23 -7.29 -9.24 -0.24
C ILE A 23 -6.38 -10.27 -0.92
N ALA A 24 -6.93 -11.42 -1.30
CA ALA A 24 -6.22 -12.47 -2.03
C ALA A 24 -5.83 -11.98 -3.44
N ASP A 25 -6.73 -11.30 -4.13
CA ASP A 25 -6.48 -10.73 -5.45
C ASP A 25 -5.35 -9.68 -5.42
N TRP A 26 -5.36 -8.77 -4.44
CA TRP A 26 -4.30 -7.76 -4.31
C TRP A 26 -2.94 -8.37 -3.98
N LEU A 27 -2.89 -9.47 -3.23
CA LEU A 27 -1.64 -10.19 -2.95
C LEU A 27 -1.14 -10.95 -4.18
N SER A 28 -2.05 -11.58 -4.94
CA SER A 28 -1.72 -12.24 -6.20
C SER A 28 -1.17 -11.24 -7.22
N GLU A 29 -1.83 -10.10 -7.37
CA GLU A 29 -1.39 -9.00 -8.25
C GLU A 29 -0.04 -8.44 -7.80
N ALA A 30 0.14 -8.19 -6.49
CA ALA A 30 1.42 -7.74 -5.95
C ALA A 30 2.56 -8.73 -6.21
N THR A 31 2.29 -10.04 -6.11
CA THR A 31 3.27 -11.09 -6.39
C THR A 31 3.66 -11.09 -7.87
N SER A 32 2.66 -10.99 -8.75
CA SER A 32 2.85 -10.90 -10.20
C SER A 32 3.63 -9.66 -10.63
N GLU A 33 3.26 -8.48 -10.11
CA GLU A 33 3.89 -7.20 -10.47
C GLU A 33 5.32 -7.06 -9.93
N SER A 34 5.57 -7.52 -8.70
CA SER A 34 6.88 -7.38 -8.07
C SER A 34 7.90 -8.44 -8.52
N GLY A 35 7.41 -9.61 -8.96
CA GLY A 35 8.24 -10.78 -9.22
C GLY A 35 8.88 -11.37 -7.95
N LEU A 36 8.38 -10.99 -6.76
CA LEU A 36 8.88 -11.43 -5.47
C LEU A 36 8.11 -12.65 -4.98
N THR A 37 8.80 -13.59 -4.32
CA THR A 37 8.18 -14.78 -3.73
C THR A 37 8.15 -14.68 -2.22
N GLU A 38 6.98 -14.92 -1.61
CA GLU A 38 6.80 -14.98 -0.16
C GLU A 38 7.75 -16.02 0.48
N GLY A 39 8.26 -15.71 1.68
CA GLY A 39 9.06 -16.61 2.50
C GLY A 39 10.55 -16.68 2.12
N THR A 40 11.00 -15.86 1.17
CA THR A 40 12.44 -15.77 0.82
C THR A 40 13.26 -14.97 1.84
N ASP A 41 12.76 -13.82 2.29
CA ASP A 41 13.31 -13.02 3.39
C ASP A 41 12.22 -12.09 3.96
N THR A 42 12.38 -11.66 5.20
CA THR A 42 11.48 -10.74 5.91
C THR A 42 11.30 -9.42 5.15
N ASN A 43 12.34 -8.93 4.46
CA ASN A 43 12.25 -7.74 3.62
C ASN A 43 11.37 -7.96 2.39
N THR A 44 11.46 -9.14 1.76
CA THR A 44 10.62 -9.51 0.62
C THR A 44 9.15 -9.58 1.02
N ASP A 45 8.86 -10.21 2.15
CA ASP A 45 7.49 -10.31 2.68
C ASP A 45 6.93 -8.93 3.03
N ASN A 46 7.75 -8.06 3.63
CA ASN A 46 7.35 -6.69 3.90
C ASN A 46 7.11 -5.90 2.61
N ALA A 47 7.97 -6.05 1.60
CA ALA A 47 7.78 -5.42 0.30
C ALA A 47 6.44 -5.84 -0.32
N LEU A 48 6.18 -7.15 -0.43
CA LEU A 48 4.92 -7.69 -0.93
C LEU A 48 3.71 -7.13 -0.17
N LEU A 49 3.78 -7.08 1.16
CA LEU A 49 2.72 -6.50 1.99
C LEU A 49 2.42 -5.04 1.65
N TYR A 50 3.46 -4.22 1.46
CA TYR A 50 3.29 -2.79 1.14
C TYR A 50 2.79 -2.58 -0.29
N LEU A 51 3.19 -3.42 -1.23
CA LEU A 51 2.68 -3.37 -2.59
C LEU A 51 1.19 -3.72 -2.64
N ALA A 52 0.79 -4.84 -2.04
CA ALA A 52 -0.61 -5.25 -1.96
C ALA A 52 -1.46 -4.20 -1.22
N PHE A 53 -0.92 -3.59 -0.16
CA PHE A 53 -1.59 -2.49 0.54
C PHE A 53 -1.78 -1.26 -0.36
N SER A 54 -0.79 -0.91 -1.18
CA SER A 54 -0.92 0.18 -2.17
C SER A 54 -2.04 -0.10 -3.18
N ILE A 55 -2.10 -1.32 -3.72
CA ILE A 55 -3.14 -1.73 -4.67
C ILE A 55 -4.53 -1.61 -4.03
N GLY A 56 -4.70 -2.15 -2.81
CA GLY A 56 -5.95 -2.03 -2.06
C GLY A 56 -6.36 -0.59 -1.79
N CYS A 57 -5.43 0.28 -1.38
CA CYS A 57 -5.72 1.71 -1.19
C CYS A 57 -6.17 2.41 -2.49
N LYS A 58 -5.59 2.06 -3.64
CA LYS A 58 -6.02 2.61 -4.94
C LYS A 58 -7.41 2.11 -5.33
N SER A 59 -7.70 0.82 -5.13
CA SER A 59 -9.02 0.24 -5.39
C SER A 59 -10.11 0.95 -4.57
N VAL A 60 -9.86 1.13 -3.26
CA VAL A 60 -10.76 1.87 -2.36
C VAL A 60 -10.90 3.33 -2.77
N ALA A 61 -9.81 3.98 -3.19
CA ALA A 61 -9.89 5.35 -3.69
C ALA A 61 -10.77 5.43 -4.95
N LEU A 62 -10.61 4.52 -5.91
CA LEU A 62 -11.43 4.48 -7.13
C LEU A 62 -12.91 4.22 -6.82
N ASP A 63 -13.22 3.33 -5.88
CA ASP A 63 -14.60 3.11 -5.45
C ASP A 63 -15.17 4.36 -4.77
N ALA A 64 -14.40 4.99 -3.88
CA ALA A 64 -14.79 6.27 -3.28
C ALA A 64 -15.06 7.33 -4.35
N ALA A 65 -14.22 7.42 -5.39
CA ALA A 65 -14.36 8.32 -6.55
C ALA A 65 -15.67 8.10 -7.32
N ARG A 66 -16.17 6.87 -7.37
CA ARG A 66 -17.40 6.51 -8.09
C ARG A 66 -18.66 7.08 -7.42
N TYR A 67 -18.67 7.25 -6.10
CA TYR A 67 -19.81 7.76 -5.33
C TYR A 67 -19.79 9.28 -5.10
N PHE A 68 -18.96 10.04 -5.84
CA PHE A 68 -18.77 11.48 -5.63
C PHE A 68 -19.95 12.39 -6.01
N SER A 69 -20.91 11.91 -6.81
CA SER A 69 -22.05 12.74 -7.22
C SER A 69 -23.38 12.09 -6.87
N TYR A 70 -23.78 12.21 -5.61
CA TYR A 70 -25.19 12.14 -5.24
C TYR A 70 -25.58 13.49 -4.64
N GLY A 71 -26.11 14.38 -5.49
CA GLY A 71 -26.77 15.60 -5.05
C GLY A 71 -28.26 15.32 -4.95
N ASP A 72 -28.74 15.04 -3.73
CA ASP A 72 -30.15 15.25 -3.41
C ASP A 72 -30.27 16.61 -2.69
N GLY A 73 -31.33 17.34 -2.98
CA GLY A 73 -31.40 18.80 -3.03
C GLY A 73 -31.05 19.63 -1.79
N GLU A 74 -30.60 19.04 -0.68
CA GLU A 74 -30.20 19.77 0.55
C GLU A 74 -28.92 19.26 1.25
N GLU A 75 -28.29 18.14 0.85
CA GLU A 75 -27.09 17.62 1.54
C GLU A 75 -25.94 17.32 0.57
N ASN A 76 -24.95 18.22 0.50
CA ASN A 76 -23.72 17.99 -0.25
C ASN A 76 -22.71 17.27 0.64
N VAL A 77 -22.50 15.96 0.42
CA VAL A 77 -21.44 15.21 1.08
C VAL A 77 -20.16 15.31 0.25
N ASP A 78 -19.29 16.26 0.60
CA ASP A 78 -17.97 16.40 -0.03
C ASP A 78 -17.02 15.28 0.44
N LYS A 79 -16.81 14.28 -0.42
CA LYS A 79 -15.92 13.13 -0.17
C LYS A 79 -14.53 13.30 -0.81
N THR A 80 -14.17 14.49 -1.31
CA THR A 80 -12.86 14.77 -1.97
C THR A 80 -11.67 14.40 -1.10
N ASN A 81 -11.79 14.70 0.19
CA ASN A 81 -10.77 14.37 1.17
C ASN A 81 -10.54 12.86 1.32
N ILE A 82 -11.56 12.01 1.08
CA ILE A 82 -11.44 10.55 1.24
C ILE A 82 -10.56 9.97 0.13
N PHE A 83 -10.82 10.36 -1.12
CA PHE A 83 -10.02 9.95 -2.28
C PHE A 83 -8.55 10.34 -2.12
N GLU A 84 -8.30 11.62 -1.82
CA GLU A 84 -6.94 12.14 -1.68
C GLU A 84 -6.17 11.47 -0.54
N ASN A 85 -6.85 11.18 0.58
CA ASN A 85 -6.23 10.50 1.72
C ASN A 85 -5.82 9.05 1.38
N TYR A 86 -6.66 8.27 0.70
CA TYR A 86 -6.30 6.91 0.28
C TYR A 86 -5.21 6.91 -0.79
N MET A 87 -5.24 7.87 -1.71
CA MET A 87 -4.18 8.02 -2.71
C MET A 87 -2.83 8.36 -2.05
N ARG A 88 -2.82 9.26 -1.07
CA ARG A 88 -1.61 9.58 -0.30
C ARG A 88 -1.08 8.36 0.46
N LEU A 89 -1.95 7.56 1.07
CA LEU A 89 -1.57 6.30 1.74
C LEU A 89 -0.95 5.29 0.76
N SER A 90 -1.48 5.21 -0.46
CA SER A 90 -0.91 4.34 -1.50
C SER A 90 0.51 4.76 -1.90
N LEU A 91 0.78 6.06 -2.02
CA LEU A 91 2.11 6.59 -2.36
C LEU A 91 3.14 6.37 -1.25
N ASP A 92 2.73 6.52 0.02
CA ASP A 92 3.57 6.18 1.17
C ASP A 92 3.90 4.68 1.19
N ALA A 93 2.93 3.83 0.86
CA ALA A 93 3.13 2.40 0.76
C ALA A 93 4.09 2.01 -0.36
N ILE A 94 4.02 2.66 -1.53
CA ILE A 94 4.99 2.46 -2.63
C ILE A 94 6.39 2.88 -2.19
N SER A 95 6.51 3.98 -1.44
CA SER A 95 7.80 4.43 -0.91
C SER A 95 8.43 3.38 0.02
N LYS A 96 7.61 2.76 0.88
CA LYS A 96 8.01 1.65 1.74
C LYS A 96 8.34 0.38 0.96
N PHE A 97 7.55 0.04 -0.07
CA PHE A 97 7.86 -1.07 -0.97
C PHE A 97 9.26 -0.91 -1.58
N ASN A 98 9.58 0.26 -2.13
CA ASN A 98 10.89 0.53 -2.71
C ASN A 98 12.01 0.45 -1.68
N TYR A 99 11.77 0.92 -0.46
CA TYR A 99 12.72 0.81 0.66
C TYR A 99 13.04 -0.66 0.98
N TYR A 100 12.02 -1.48 1.20
CA TYR A 100 12.20 -2.90 1.53
C TYR A 100 12.75 -3.71 0.34
N LYS A 101 12.33 -3.40 -0.89
CA LYS A 101 12.89 -3.99 -2.12
C LYS A 101 14.39 -3.70 -2.28
N SER A 102 14.84 -2.52 -1.86
CA SER A 102 16.25 -2.14 -1.89
C SER A 102 17.09 -2.70 -0.72
N GLY A 103 16.52 -3.56 0.12
CA GLY A 103 17.22 -4.21 1.23
C GLY A 103 17.13 -3.47 2.57
N GLY A 104 16.29 -2.43 2.68
CA GLY A 104 15.91 -1.83 3.96
C GLY A 104 17.05 -1.25 4.81
N GLY A 105 18.22 -1.01 4.21
CA GLY A 105 19.37 -0.44 4.89
C GLY A 105 19.28 1.08 4.98
N SER A 106 19.69 1.65 6.11
CA SER A 106 19.97 3.08 6.18
C SER A 106 20.94 3.43 5.07
N ARG A 107 20.56 4.31 4.14
CA ARG A 107 21.52 4.98 3.27
C ARG A 107 22.35 5.91 4.16
N THR A 108 23.31 5.35 4.88
CA THR A 108 24.45 6.11 5.39
C THR A 108 25.21 6.55 4.16
N ILE A 109 24.82 7.71 3.63
CA ILE A 109 25.68 8.51 2.76
C ILE A 109 26.89 8.78 3.63
N THR A 110 27.92 7.94 3.52
CA THR A 110 29.20 8.23 4.14
C THR A 110 29.67 9.51 3.45
N PRO A 111 29.72 10.66 4.15
CA PRO A 111 30.20 11.87 3.51
C PRO A 111 31.61 11.58 3.01
N LYS A 112 31.84 11.80 1.71
CA LYS A 112 33.16 11.66 1.12
C LYS A 112 34.11 12.50 1.97
N ARG A 113 35.10 11.87 2.62
CA ARG A 113 36.09 12.59 3.43
C ARG A 113 36.73 13.64 2.52
N ALA A 114 36.73 14.90 2.97
CA ALA A 114 37.24 16.04 2.21
C ALA A 114 38.78 16.07 2.10
N ASP A 115 39.46 15.06 2.63
CA ASP A 115 40.91 14.98 2.65
C ASP A 115 41.32 13.73 1.83
N ASP A 116 41.68 13.99 0.57
CA ASP A 116 42.26 13.04 -0.38
C ASP A 116 43.76 12.94 -0.07
N ARG A 117 44.11 12.31 1.05
CA ARG A 117 45.50 12.15 1.51
C ARG A 117 45.93 10.70 1.62
#